data_AF-A0A2R5L7V8-F1
#
_entry.id   AF-A0A2R5L7V8-F1
#
_cell.length_a   1.000
_cell.length_b   1.000
_cell.length_c   1.000
_cell.angle_alpha   90.00
_cell.angle_beta   90.00
_cell.angle_gamma   90.00
#
_symmetry.space_group_name_H-M   'P 1'
#
loop_
_entity.id
_entity.type
_entity.pdbx_description
1 polymer ?
#
loop_
_entity_poly.entity_id
_entity_poly.type
_entity_poly.pdbx_seq_one_letter_code
_entity_poly.pdbx_strand_id
1 'polypeptide(L)'
;DDVFDEEADPRSLSENEWNKISGACVKEGLRVGISTGKEKALQEGFDRGFQEGFQLVKDISVWRGFLKGVSSSVANSSPLTELCERLASLERDIMKGKKPVVNASELKCQVTDVLNSMELHHLVAAINEL
;
A
#
# COMPACT_ATOMS: atom_id res chain seq x y z
N ASP A 1 -37.91 7.70 -55.69
CA ASP A 1 -36.93 7.41 -54.63
C ASP A 1 -35.75 8.34 -54.76
N ASP A 2 -35.95 9.57 -54.29
CA ASP A 2 -34.91 10.57 -54.17
C ASP A 2 -34.47 10.56 -52.70
N VAL A 3 -33.35 9.88 -52.43
CA VAL A 3 -32.90 9.55 -51.07
C VAL A 3 -31.94 10.64 -50.54
N PHE A 4 -31.67 11.68 -51.33
CA PHE A 4 -30.80 12.79 -50.95
C PHE A 4 -31.46 14.13 -51.31
N ASP A 5 -31.91 14.86 -50.28
CA ASP A 5 -32.33 16.26 -50.43
C ASP A 5 -31.12 17.10 -50.85
N GLU A 6 -31.10 17.52 -52.11
CA GLU A 6 -30.08 18.40 -52.72
C GLU A 6 -30.12 19.84 -52.13
N GLU A 7 -31.10 20.15 -51.27
CA GLU A 7 -31.29 21.45 -50.61
C GLU A 7 -31.05 21.45 -49.08
N ALA A 8 -30.23 20.54 -48.56
CA ALA A 8 -29.84 20.60 -47.15
C ALA A 8 -29.07 21.92 -46.86
N ASP A 9 -29.75 22.89 -46.22
CA ASP A 9 -29.16 24.19 -45.86
C ASP A 9 -27.85 23.95 -45.09
N PRO A 10 -26.68 24.42 -45.58
CA PRO A 10 -25.39 24.19 -44.95
C PRO A 10 -25.33 24.69 -43.50
N ARG A 11 -26.19 25.65 -43.10
CA ARG A 11 -26.33 26.05 -41.69
C ARG A 11 -27.00 24.98 -40.83
N SER A 12 -28.06 24.36 -41.35
CA SER A 12 -28.75 23.25 -40.69
C SER A 12 -27.84 22.02 -40.55
N LEU A 13 -27.00 21.76 -41.56
CA LEU A 13 -26.01 20.68 -41.52
C LEU A 13 -24.97 20.94 -40.42
N SER A 14 -24.46 22.18 -40.36
CA SER A 14 -23.49 22.62 -39.35
C SER A 14 -24.05 22.57 -37.92
N GLU A 15 -25.29 23.01 -37.70
CA GLU A 15 -25.95 22.91 -36.40
C GLU A 15 -26.15 21.46 -35.96
N ASN A 16 -26.50 20.57 -36.89
CA ASN A 16 -26.70 19.16 -36.59
C ASN A 16 -25.38 18.45 -36.24
N GLU A 17 -24.30 18.77 -36.95
CA GLU A 17 -22.94 18.32 -36.61
C GLU A 17 -22.48 18.87 -35.25
N TRP A 18 -22.71 20.16 -34.99
CA TRP A 18 -22.40 20.77 -33.70
C TRP A 18 -23.14 20.10 -32.55
N ASN A 19 -24.44 19.82 -32.72
CA ASN A 19 -25.25 19.13 -31.72
C ASN A 19 -24.76 17.70 -31.46
N LYS A 20 -24.35 16.97 -32.52
CA LYS A 20 -23.76 15.63 -32.39
C LYS A 20 -22.44 15.68 -31.61
N ILE A 21 -21.55 16.62 -31.96
CA ILE A 21 -20.25 16.79 -31.30
C ILE A 21 -20.45 17.19 -29.83
N SER A 22 -21.32 18.17 -29.56
CA SER A 22 -21.63 18.63 -28.21
C SER A 22 -22.20 17.49 -27.35
N GLY A 23 -23.17 16.74 -27.88
CA GLY A 23 -23.74 15.59 -27.18
C GLY A 23 -22.72 14.48 -26.91
N ALA A 24 -21.81 14.23 -27.85
CA ALA A 24 -20.71 13.28 -27.67
C ALA A 24 -19.74 13.76 -26.59
N CYS A 25 -19.37 15.03 -26.59
CA CYS A 25 -18.47 15.64 -25.61
C CYS A 25 -19.04 15.56 -24.19
N VAL A 26 -20.33 15.83 -24.00
CA VAL A 26 -20.99 15.71 -22.68
C VAL A 26 -21.00 14.27 -22.18
N LYS A 27 -21.36 13.31 -23.04
CA LYS A 27 -21.37 11.88 -22.69
C LYS A 27 -19.97 11.38 -22.34
N GLU A 28 -18.98 11.80 -23.13
CA GLU A 28 -17.59 11.44 -22.89
C GLU A 28 -17.07 12.05 -21.59
N GLY A 29 -17.32 13.34 -21.36
CA GLY A 29 -16.95 14.02 -20.12
C GLY A 29 -17.57 13.37 -18.89
N LEU A 30 -18.85 12.97 -18.96
CA LEU A 30 -19.50 12.25 -17.87
C LEU A 30 -18.84 10.87 -17.63
N ARG A 31 -18.56 10.12 -18.69
CA ARG A 31 -17.91 8.80 -18.61
C ARG A 31 -16.52 8.90 -17.99
N VAL A 32 -15.71 9.84 -18.48
CA VAL A 32 -14.36 10.12 -17.97
C VAL A 32 -14.45 10.55 -16.51
N GLY A 33 -15.33 11.49 -16.18
CA GLY A 33 -15.51 11.97 -14.81
C GLY A 33 -15.87 10.86 -13.82
N ILE A 34 -16.79 9.97 -14.19
CA ILE A 34 -17.15 8.79 -13.37
C ILE A 34 -15.94 7.86 -13.22
N SER A 35 -15.22 7.59 -14.32
CA SER A 35 -14.05 6.71 -14.30
C SER A 35 -12.94 7.27 -13.39
N THR A 36 -12.55 8.53 -13.62
CA THR A 36 -11.52 9.22 -12.85
C THR A 36 -11.90 9.34 -11.38
N GLY A 37 -13.17 9.63 -11.07
CA GLY A 37 -13.64 9.70 -9.69
C GLY A 37 -13.52 8.38 -8.95
N LYS A 38 -13.90 7.27 -9.58
CA LYS A 38 -13.76 5.92 -9.01
C LYS A 38 -12.30 5.53 -8.81
N GLU A 39 -11.47 5.77 -9.80
CA GLU A 39 -10.05 5.45 -9.75
C GLU A 39 -9.33 6.26 -8.67
N LYS A 40 -9.64 7.56 -8.56
CA LYS A 40 -9.10 8.41 -7.49
C LYS A 40 -9.48 7.90 -6.10
N ALA A 41 -10.75 7.61 -5.88
CA ALA A 41 -11.21 7.10 -4.59
C ALA A 41 -10.58 5.75 -4.24
N LEU A 42 -10.38 4.88 -5.24
CA LEU A 42 -9.68 3.60 -5.07
C LEU A 42 -8.21 3.82 -4.70
N GLN A 43 -7.51 4.70 -5.42
CA GLN A 43 -6.10 4.98 -5.17
C GLN A 43 -5.89 5.58 -3.78
N GLU A 44 -6.72 6.52 -3.36
CA GLU A 44 -6.66 7.11 -2.01
C GLU A 44 -6.86 6.05 -0.91
N GLY A 45 -7.78 5.09 -1.15
CA GLY A 45 -7.98 3.96 -0.24
C GLY A 45 -6.78 3.00 -0.21
N PHE A 46 -6.22 2.70 -1.38
CA PHE A 46 -5.04 1.86 -1.52
C PHE A 46 -3.82 2.49 -0.86
N ASP A 47 -3.53 3.76 -1.13
CA ASP A 47 -2.36 4.47 -0.60
C ASP A 47 -2.40 4.51 0.93
N ARG A 48 -3.58 4.74 1.51
CA ARG A 48 -3.77 4.71 2.96
C ARG A 48 -3.52 3.32 3.54
N GLY A 49 -4.15 2.29 2.98
CA GLY A 49 -3.96 0.90 3.42
C GLY A 49 -2.51 0.44 3.26
N PHE A 50 -1.87 0.83 2.16
CA PHE A 50 -0.46 0.58 1.90
C PHE A 50 0.41 1.28 2.94
N GLN A 51 0.21 2.57 3.20
CA GLN A 51 0.99 3.31 4.18
C GLN A 51 0.90 2.70 5.59
N GLU A 52 -0.31 2.36 6.04
CA GLU A 52 -0.54 1.75 7.36
C GLU A 52 0.10 0.35 7.47
N GLY A 53 -0.08 -0.51 6.46
CA GLY A 53 0.48 -1.87 6.46
C GLY A 53 1.99 -1.91 6.23
N PHE A 54 2.49 -1.06 5.33
CA PHE A 54 3.89 -1.05 4.90
C PHE A 54 4.82 -0.63 6.02
N GLN A 55 4.48 0.41 6.81
CA GLN A 55 5.36 0.85 7.90
C GLN A 55 5.57 -0.26 8.93
N LEU A 56 4.50 -0.95 9.35
CA LEU A 56 4.61 -2.04 10.29
C LEU A 56 5.45 -3.21 9.75
N VAL A 57 5.22 -3.62 8.49
CA VAL A 57 5.98 -4.70 7.84
C VAL A 57 7.46 -4.32 7.68
N LYS A 58 7.74 -3.05 7.36
CA LYS A 58 9.10 -2.53 7.25
C LYS A 58 9.83 -2.66 8.58
N ASP A 59 9.24 -2.17 9.68
CA ASP A 59 9.85 -2.22 11.01
C ASP A 59 10.13 -3.67 11.45
N ILE A 60 9.14 -4.56 11.28
CA ILE A 60 9.27 -6.00 11.56
C ILE A 60 10.43 -6.61 10.75
N SER A 61 10.52 -6.27 9.46
CA SER A 61 11.55 -6.80 8.56
C SER A 61 12.95 -6.33 8.97
N VAL A 62 13.10 -5.06 9.34
CA VAL A 62 14.35 -4.47 9.81
C VAL A 62 14.81 -5.15 11.10
N TRP A 63 13.94 -5.27 12.10
CA TRP A 63 14.27 -5.94 13.36
C TRP A 63 14.58 -7.41 13.17
N ARG A 64 13.83 -8.12 12.31
CA ARG A 64 14.14 -9.52 11.97
C ARG A 64 15.52 -9.65 11.32
N GLY A 65 15.86 -8.76 10.38
CA GLY A 65 17.16 -8.74 9.73
C GLY A 65 18.29 -8.52 10.73
N PHE A 66 18.11 -7.52 11.60
CA PHE A 66 19.04 -7.21 12.68
C PHE A 66 19.24 -8.42 13.60
N LEU A 67 18.16 -8.97 14.15
CA LEU A 67 18.20 -10.11 15.06
C LEU A 67 18.86 -11.33 14.41
N LYS A 68 18.60 -11.58 13.12
CA LYS A 68 19.26 -12.67 12.38
C LYS A 68 20.77 -12.46 12.25
N GLY A 69 21.21 -11.22 12.07
CA GLY A 69 22.63 -10.85 12.11
C GLY A 69 23.24 -11.11 13.48
N VAL A 70 22.58 -10.66 14.55
CA VAL A 70 23.03 -10.87 15.94
C VAL A 70 23.09 -12.36 16.28
N SER A 71 22.05 -13.13 15.94
CA SER A 71 22.00 -14.58 16.16
C SER A 71 23.15 -15.35 15.53
N SER A 72 23.71 -14.85 14.42
CA SER A 72 24.86 -15.48 13.75
C SER A 72 26.17 -15.35 14.53
N SER A 73 26.26 -14.37 15.44
CA SER A 73 27.47 -14.05 16.21
C SER A 73 27.40 -14.50 17.67
N VAL A 74 26.25 -14.99 18.15
CA VAL A 74 26.02 -15.32 19.56
C VAL A 74 25.87 -16.83 19.75
N ALA A 75 26.60 -17.41 20.71
CA ALA A 75 26.61 -18.86 20.95
C ALA A 75 25.26 -19.42 21.44
N ASN A 76 24.50 -18.67 22.24
CA ASN A 76 23.18 -19.05 22.77
C ASN A 76 22.06 -18.23 22.11
N SER A 77 21.90 -18.34 20.79
CA SER A 77 20.96 -17.53 20.01
C SER A 77 19.52 -18.07 19.97
N SER A 78 19.14 -19.02 20.83
CA SER A 78 17.79 -19.59 20.83
C SER A 78 16.68 -18.57 21.08
N PRO A 79 16.78 -17.60 22.02
CA PRO A 79 15.72 -16.62 22.23
C PRO A 79 15.59 -15.66 21.03
N LEU A 80 16.72 -15.27 20.42
CA LEU A 80 16.74 -14.43 19.23
C LEU A 80 16.13 -15.16 18.02
N THR A 81 16.40 -16.46 17.89
CA THR A 81 15.88 -17.29 16.81
C THR A 81 14.37 -17.49 16.94
N GLU A 82 13.86 -17.77 18.14
CA GLU A 82 12.42 -17.85 18.39
C GLU A 82 11.73 -16.52 18.07
N LEU A 83 12.32 -15.41 18.51
CA LEU A 83 11.79 -14.08 18.20
C LEU A 83 11.82 -13.79 16.69
N CYS A 84 12.89 -14.15 15.98
CA CYS A 84 12.97 -14.04 14.52
C CYS A 84 11.87 -14.83 13.81
N GLU A 85 11.58 -16.05 14.28
CA GLU A 85 10.53 -16.90 13.72
C GLU A 85 9.13 -16.32 13.99
N ARG A 86 8.89 -15.79 15.19
CA ARG A 86 7.67 -15.07 15.53
C ARG A 86 7.47 -13.85 14.63
N LEU A 87 8.48 -13.01 14.48
CA LEU A 87 8.45 -11.86 13.57
C LEU A 87 8.18 -12.28 12.12
N ALA A 88 8.80 -13.37 11.65
CA ALA A 88 8.54 -13.91 10.31
C ALA A 88 7.10 -14.43 10.15
N SER A 89 6.52 -15.03 11.20
CA SER A 89 5.13 -15.47 11.19
C SER A 89 4.16 -14.28 11.11
N LEU A 90 4.43 -13.22 11.87
CA LEU A 90 3.62 -12.01 11.89
C LEU A 90 3.67 -11.28 10.54
N GLU A 91 4.86 -11.16 9.95
CA GLU A 91 5.04 -10.58 8.60
C GLU A 91 4.22 -11.34 7.56
N ARG A 92 4.27 -12.68 7.56
CA ARG A 92 3.47 -13.51 6.65
C ARG A 92 1.96 -13.31 6.86
N ASP A 93 1.53 -13.14 8.10
CA ASP A 93 0.12 -12.92 8.42
C ASP A 93 -0.36 -11.54 7.94
N ILE A 94 0.45 -10.50 8.12
CA ILE A 94 0.15 -9.16 7.60
C ILE A 94 0.13 -9.16 6.07
N MET A 95 1.09 -9.82 5.40
CA MET A 95 1.10 -9.96 3.94
C MET A 95 -0.12 -10.71 3.41
N LYS A 96 -0.72 -11.61 4.20
CA LYS A 96 -1.99 -12.29 3.86
C LYS A 96 -3.23 -11.44 4.14
N GLY A 97 -3.05 -10.18 4.54
CA GLY A 97 -4.15 -9.25 4.83
C GLY A 97 -4.81 -9.48 6.18
N LYS A 98 -4.22 -10.27 7.08
CA LYS A 98 -4.72 -10.35 8.46
C LYS A 98 -4.41 -9.05 9.18
N LYS A 99 -5.39 -8.52 9.91
CA LYS A 99 -5.19 -7.35 10.74
C LYS A 99 -4.08 -7.64 11.76
N PRO A 100 -3.05 -6.79 11.88
CA PRO A 100 -2.00 -6.98 12.87
C PRO A 100 -2.60 -6.92 14.27
N VAL A 101 -2.24 -7.92 15.09
CA VAL A 101 -2.66 -8.03 16.49
C VAL A 101 -1.85 -7.10 17.40
N VAL A 102 -0.66 -6.72 16.95
CA VAL A 102 0.35 -5.95 17.70
C VAL A 102 0.78 -4.72 16.92
N ASN A 103 1.13 -3.65 17.64
CA ASN A 103 1.68 -2.42 17.07
C ASN A 103 3.22 -2.40 17.11
N ALA A 104 3.83 -1.46 16.38
CA ALA A 104 5.28 -1.35 16.27
C ALA A 104 5.96 -1.12 17.64
N SER A 105 5.37 -0.31 18.53
CA SER A 105 5.97 -0.04 19.85
C SER A 105 6.03 -1.27 20.73
N GLU A 106 5.02 -2.13 20.69
CA GLU A 106 4.96 -3.36 21.46
C GLU A 106 5.97 -4.39 20.96
N LEU A 107 6.10 -4.52 19.64
CA LEU A 107 7.14 -5.34 19.01
C LEU A 107 8.54 -4.86 19.36
N LYS A 108 8.78 -3.54 19.31
CA LYS A 108 10.05 -2.93 19.72
C LYS A 108 10.40 -3.21 21.17
N CYS A 109 9.41 -3.18 22.07
CA CYS A 109 9.58 -3.57 23.46
C CYS A 109 10.03 -5.03 23.56
N GLN A 110 9.33 -5.95 22.89
CA GLN A 110 9.69 -7.38 22.88
C GLN A 110 11.12 -7.64 22.37
N VAL A 111 11.54 -6.94 21.30
CA VAL A 111 12.91 -7.03 20.79
C VAL A 111 13.92 -6.55 21.84
N THR A 112 13.64 -5.42 22.46
CA THR A 112 14.51 -4.82 23.49
C THR A 112 14.60 -5.71 24.74
N ASP A 113 13.49 -6.29 25.17
CA ASP A 113 13.43 -7.18 26.34
C ASP A 113 14.26 -8.44 26.11
N VAL A 114 14.19 -9.05 24.93
CA VAL A 114 15.01 -10.22 24.59
C VAL A 114 16.49 -9.86 24.56
N LEU A 115 16.87 -8.75 23.92
CA LEU A 115 18.27 -8.29 23.91
C LEU A 115 18.80 -8.05 25.33
N ASN A 116 18.00 -7.42 26.19
CA ASN A 116 18.37 -7.17 27.59
C ASN A 116 18.49 -8.48 28.39
N SER A 117 17.60 -9.44 28.18
CA SER A 117 17.65 -10.75 28.85
C SER A 117 18.90 -11.57 28.49
N MET A 118 19.52 -11.27 27.34
CA MET A 118 20.74 -11.88 26.86
C MET A 118 22.00 -11.05 27.14
N GLU A 119 21.89 -10.01 27.98
CA GLU A 119 22.98 -9.08 28.33
C GLU A 119 23.55 -8.31 27.13
N LEU A 120 22.79 -8.20 26.03
CA LEU A 120 23.15 -7.50 24.80
C LEU A 120 22.74 -6.01 24.82
N HIS A 121 22.93 -5.34 25.96
CA HIS A 121 22.43 -3.97 26.19
C HIS A 121 22.95 -2.94 25.18
N HIS A 122 24.19 -3.10 24.72
CA HIS A 122 24.82 -2.21 23.74
C HIS A 122 24.10 -2.20 22.38
N LEU A 123 23.34 -3.26 22.06
CA LEU A 123 22.58 -3.39 20.81
C LEU A 123 21.19 -2.74 20.88
N VAL A 124 20.70 -2.40 22.07
CA VAL A 124 19.40 -1.72 22.25
C VAL A 124 19.43 -0.32 21.65
N ALA A 125 20.57 0.38 21.71
CA ALA A 125 20.73 1.67 21.07
C ALA A 125 20.54 1.58 19.54
N ALA A 126 21.08 0.53 18.92
CA ALA A 126 20.94 0.31 17.47
C ALA A 126 19.47 0.09 17.06
N ILE A 127 18.68 -0.63 17.87
CA ILE A 127 17.23 -0.79 17.63
C ILE A 127 16.45 0.54 17.76
N ASN A 128 16.96 1.51 18.51
CA ASN A 128 16.32 2.81 18.64
C ASN A 128 16.60 3.75 17.46
N GLU A 129 17.70 3.53 16.75
CA GLU A 129 18.10 4.30 15.56
C GLU A 129 17.54 3.72 14.24
N LEU A 130 16.99 2.50 14.30
CA LEU A 130 16.33 1.79 13.19
C LEU A 130 14.83 2.08 13.14
#